data_AF-A7RM21-F1
#
_entry.id   AF-A7RM21-F1
#
_cell.length_a   1.000
_cell.length_b   1.000
_cell.length_c   1.000
_cell.angle_alpha   90.00
_cell.angle_beta   90.00
_cell.angle_gamma   90.00
#
_symmetry.space_group_name_H-M   'P 1'
#
loop_
_entity.id
_entity.type
_entity.pdbx_description
1 polymer ?
#
loop_
_entity_poly.entity_id
_entity_poly.type
_entity_poly.pdbx_seq_one_letter_code
_entity_poly.pdbx_strand_id
1 'polypeptide(L)'
;MYNNIGLTTARGSGTNGYVQRNLSFVRNRKEKIDYKTDEDLAKLEMMNTKKPNKEILEHQKKREVELKCMELQDMMEEQGYDDAEVQLKVTQLRAFLTEEAGFNKEGKQK
;
A
#
# COMPACT_ATOMS: atom_id res chain seq x y z
N MET A 1 -25.54 -37.45 31.18
CA MET A 1 -25.87 -36.84 29.86
C MET A 1 -25.02 -35.60 29.67
N TYR A 2 -24.33 -35.47 28.53
CA TYR A 2 -23.46 -34.33 28.21
C TYR A 2 -23.80 -33.83 26.82
N ASN A 3 -24.01 -32.52 26.63
CA ASN A 3 -24.46 -31.92 25.37
C ASN A 3 -25.71 -32.59 24.76
N ASN A 4 -26.66 -33.03 25.60
CA ASN A 4 -27.83 -33.81 25.22
C ASN A 4 -27.54 -35.12 24.48
N ILE A 5 -26.33 -35.68 24.66
CA ILE A 5 -25.88 -36.94 24.05
C ILE A 5 -25.58 -37.96 25.17
N GLY A 6 -25.92 -39.22 24.91
CA GLY A 6 -25.64 -40.35 25.81
C GLY A 6 -26.73 -40.64 26.83
N LEU A 7 -26.39 -41.47 27.84
CA LEU A 7 -27.31 -41.88 28.90
C LEU A 7 -27.42 -40.84 30.02
N THR A 8 -28.58 -40.79 30.68
CA THR A 8 -28.80 -39.97 31.89
C THR A 8 -28.02 -40.52 33.08
N THR A 9 -28.03 -41.84 33.26
CA THR A 9 -27.22 -42.59 34.24
C THR A 9 -26.77 -43.94 33.66
N ALA A 10 -25.62 -44.45 34.11
CA ALA A 10 -25.15 -45.81 33.77
C ALA A 10 -25.89 -46.91 34.57
N ARG A 11 -26.60 -46.54 35.64
CA ARG A 11 -27.38 -47.49 36.44
C ARG A 11 -28.58 -48.00 35.63
N GLY A 12 -28.72 -49.32 35.53
CA GLY A 12 -29.82 -49.95 34.79
C GLY A 12 -29.58 -50.09 33.28
N SER A 13 -28.48 -49.57 32.73
CA SER A 13 -28.13 -49.77 31.31
C SER A 13 -27.39 -51.09 31.04
N GLY A 14 -26.97 -51.82 32.09
CA GLY A 14 -26.19 -53.06 31.96
C GLY A 14 -24.78 -52.87 31.39
N THR A 15 -24.29 -51.64 31.31
CA THR A 15 -22.99 -51.26 30.73
C THR A 15 -22.30 -50.21 31.60
N ASN A 16 -21.04 -49.89 31.31
CA ASN A 16 -20.28 -48.84 32.01
C ASN A 16 -20.69 -47.40 31.63
N GLY A 17 -21.63 -47.22 30.69
CA GLY A 17 -22.09 -45.92 30.22
C GLY A 17 -21.08 -45.14 29.38
N TYR A 18 -20.05 -45.79 28.82
CA TYR A 18 -19.07 -45.14 27.95
C TYR A 18 -19.70 -44.73 26.60
N VAL A 19 -19.57 -43.45 26.24
CA VAL A 19 -20.14 -42.88 25.01
C VAL A 19 -19.02 -42.42 24.10
N GLN A 20 -18.96 -42.96 22.88
CA GLN A 20 -17.99 -42.56 21.86
C GLN A 20 -18.66 -41.75 20.76
N ARG A 21 -17.95 -40.77 20.21
CA ARG A 21 -18.38 -40.05 19.01
C ARG A 21 -18.41 -40.99 17.79
N ASN A 22 -19.41 -40.84 16.92
CA ASN A 22 -19.43 -41.54 15.64
C ASN A 22 -18.39 -40.92 14.69
N LEU A 23 -17.41 -41.71 14.26
CA LEU A 23 -16.36 -41.32 13.31
C LEU A 23 -16.86 -41.23 11.86
N SER A 24 -17.90 -41.99 11.52
CA SER A 24 -18.47 -42.10 10.18
C SER A 24 -19.66 -41.16 9.96
N PHE A 25 -20.01 -40.34 10.96
CA PHE A 25 -21.12 -39.41 10.85
C PHE A 25 -20.79 -38.27 9.86
N VAL A 26 -21.47 -38.28 8.71
CA VAL A 26 -21.35 -37.23 7.70
C VAL A 26 -22.14 -35.99 8.16
N ARG A 27 -21.45 -34.86 8.28
CA ARG A 27 -22.10 -33.58 8.63
C ARG A 27 -22.91 -33.08 7.43
N ASN A 28 -24.24 -33.01 7.56
CA ASN A 28 -25.15 -32.57 6.49
C ASN A 28 -24.99 -31.09 6.08
N ARG A 29 -24.39 -30.27 6.94
CA ARG A 29 -24.00 -28.89 6.59
C ARG A 29 -22.49 -28.82 6.60
N LYS A 30 -21.89 -28.70 5.41
CA LYS A 30 -20.54 -28.16 5.32
C LYS A 30 -20.61 -26.74 5.89
N GLU A 31 -19.73 -26.40 6.82
CA GLU A 31 -19.46 -24.99 7.14
C GLU A 31 -19.16 -24.33 5.80
N LYS A 32 -19.95 -23.31 5.43
CA LYS A 32 -19.68 -22.57 4.20
C LYS A 32 -18.31 -21.94 4.39
N ILE A 33 -17.35 -22.39 3.59
CA ILE A 33 -16.09 -21.70 3.43
C ILE A 33 -16.45 -20.48 2.58
N ASP A 34 -16.54 -19.30 3.20
CA ASP A 34 -16.71 -18.05 2.48
C ASP A 34 -15.40 -17.76 1.75
N TYR A 35 -15.32 -18.23 0.51
CA TYR A 35 -14.26 -17.83 -0.40
C TYR A 35 -14.42 -16.34 -0.68
N LYS A 36 -13.35 -15.57 -0.48
CA LYS A 36 -13.33 -14.16 -0.88
C LYS A 36 -13.61 -14.09 -2.37
N THR A 37 -14.59 -13.28 -2.76
CA THR A 37 -14.91 -13.05 -4.16
C THR A 37 -13.79 -12.23 -4.82
N ASP A 38 -13.71 -12.26 -6.14
CA ASP A 38 -12.75 -11.42 -6.87
C ASP A 38 -12.92 -9.92 -6.54
N GLU A 39 -14.15 -9.50 -6.23
CA GLU A 39 -14.45 -8.15 -5.75
C GLU A 39 -13.85 -7.85 -4.36
N ASP A 40 -13.85 -8.83 -3.46
CA ASP A 40 -13.24 -8.69 -2.13
C ASP A 40 -11.71 -8.65 -2.24
N LEU A 41 -11.14 -9.38 -3.20
CA LEU A 41 -9.71 -9.36 -3.47
C LEU A 41 -9.29 -8.01 -4.07
N ALA A 42 -10.05 -7.48 -5.04
CA ALA A 42 -9.83 -6.16 -5.62
C ALA A 42 -9.93 -5.04 -4.56
N LYS A 43 -10.92 -5.11 -3.65
CA LYS A 43 -11.04 -4.16 -2.54
C LYS A 43 -9.83 -4.23 -1.60
N LEU A 44 -9.32 -5.44 -1.30
CA LEU A 44 -8.12 -5.61 -0.48
C LEU A 44 -6.86 -5.09 -1.15
N GLU A 45 -6.71 -5.28 -2.47
CA GLU A 45 -5.60 -4.70 -3.22
C GLU A 45 -5.66 -3.17 -3.22
N MET A 46 -6.83 -2.59 -3.47
CA MET A 46 -7.04 -1.14 -3.39
C MET A 46 -6.70 -0.60 -2.01
N MET A 47 -7.12 -1.27 -0.94
CA MET A 47 -6.80 -0.89 0.45
C MET A 47 -5.31 -1.03 0.78
N ASN A 48 -4.63 -1.99 0.17
CA ASN A 48 -3.19 -2.23 0.39
C ASN A 48 -2.28 -1.31 -0.43
N THR A 49 -2.81 -0.62 -1.46
CA THR A 49 -2.06 0.43 -2.15
C THR A 49 -2.03 1.72 -1.33
N LYS A 50 -1.07 1.82 -0.41
CA LYS A 50 -0.77 3.07 0.27
C LYS A 50 -0.38 4.13 -0.77
N LYS A 51 -1.01 5.30 -0.71
CA LYS A 51 -0.63 6.44 -1.54
C LYS A 51 0.86 6.77 -1.30
N PRO A 52 1.62 7.16 -2.34
CA PRO A 52 3.02 7.57 -2.15
C PRO A 52 3.14 8.71 -1.14
N ASN A 53 4.23 8.75 -0.38
CA ASN A 53 4.48 9.86 0.54
C ASN A 53 4.67 11.16 -0.26
N LYS A 54 3.90 12.19 0.08
CA LYS A 54 3.94 13.50 -0.57
C LYS A 54 5.33 14.14 -0.50
N GLU A 55 6.01 14.00 0.63
CA GLU A 55 7.37 14.53 0.82
C GLU A 55 8.37 13.91 -0.17
N ILE A 56 8.22 12.61 -0.45
CA ILE A 56 9.07 11.91 -1.43
C ILE A 56 8.78 12.40 -2.84
N LEU A 57 7.50 12.58 -3.19
CA LEU A 57 7.10 13.11 -4.50
C LEU A 57 7.59 14.54 -4.72
N GLU A 58 7.48 15.40 -3.71
CA GLU A 58 7.99 16.78 -3.76
C GLU A 58 9.51 16.80 -3.89
N HIS A 59 10.21 15.94 -3.15
CA HIS A 59 11.66 15.81 -3.25
C HIS A 59 12.09 15.34 -4.65
N GLN A 60 11.39 14.38 -5.24
CA GLN A 60 11.66 13.93 -6.61
C GLN A 60 11.49 15.07 -7.62
N LYS A 61 10.40 15.83 -7.54
CA LYS A 61 10.17 17.00 -8.42
C LYS A 61 11.26 18.07 -8.25
N LYS A 62 11.70 18.36 -7.02
CA LYS A 62 12.80 19.32 -6.77
C LYS A 62 14.12 18.79 -7.37
N ARG A 63 14.40 17.50 -7.21
CA ARG A 63 15.57 16.85 -7.79
C ARG A 63 15.56 16.92 -9.32
N GLU A 64 14.43 16.70 -9.97
CA GLU A 64 14.31 16.79 -11.44
C GLU A 64 14.63 18.19 -11.96
N VAL A 65 14.24 19.25 -11.23
CA VAL A 65 14.60 20.63 -11.59
C VAL A 65 16.11 20.86 -11.49
N GLU A 66 16.72 20.46 -10.37
CA GLU A 66 18.17 20.66 -10.18
C GLU A 66 19.01 19.80 -11.12
N LEU A 67 18.56 18.59 -11.46
CA LEU A 67 19.23 17.76 -12.47
C LEU A 67 19.26 18.47 -13.83
N LYS A 68 18.14 19.01 -14.30
CA LYS A 68 18.10 19.78 -15.57
C LYS A 68 18.98 21.03 -15.53
N CYS A 69 19.07 21.69 -14.37
CA CYS A 69 19.94 22.84 -14.19
C CYS A 69 21.43 22.44 -14.26
N MET A 70 21.78 21.30 -13.66
CA MET A 70 23.14 20.74 -13.70
C MET A 70 23.51 20.28 -15.11
N GLU A 71 22.61 19.59 -15.82
CA GLU A 71 22.82 19.20 -17.21
C GLU A 71 23.07 20.42 -18.11
N LEU A 72 22.33 21.51 -17.93
CA LEU A 72 22.57 22.75 -18.68
C LEU A 72 23.93 23.36 -18.34
N GLN A 73 24.30 23.38 -17.06
CA GLN A 73 25.58 23.88 -16.60
C GLN A 73 26.73 23.09 -17.25
N ASP A 74 26.72 21.77 -17.13
CA ASP A 74 27.74 20.88 -17.69
C ASP A 74 27.88 21.09 -19.22
N MET A 75 26.76 21.16 -19.95
CA MET A 75 26.78 21.40 -21.40
C MET A 75 27.39 22.76 -21.78
N MET A 76 27.17 23.80 -20.98
CA MET A 76 27.74 25.13 -21.26
C MET A 76 29.21 25.22 -20.86
N GLU A 77 29.61 24.56 -19.78
CA GLU A 77 31.02 24.47 -19.36
C GLU A 77 31.85 23.69 -20.41
N GLU A 78 31.33 22.58 -20.92
CA GLU A 78 31.99 21.81 -22.01
C GLU A 78 32.14 22.62 -23.30
N GLN A 79 31.21 23.55 -23.57
CA GLN A 79 31.25 24.45 -24.72
C GLN A 79 32.17 25.67 -24.50
N GLY A 80 32.69 25.87 -23.28
CA GLY A 80 33.62 26.93 -22.95
C GLY A 80 32.99 28.32 -22.81
N TYR A 81 31.72 28.40 -22.39
CA TYR A 81 31.10 29.69 -22.02
C TYR A 81 31.72 30.27 -20.74
N ASP A 82 31.58 31.59 -20.56
CA ASP A 82 32.03 32.28 -19.35
C ASP A 82 31.12 31.96 -18.15
N ASP A 83 31.71 31.83 -16.97
CA ASP A 83 31.01 31.47 -15.72
C ASP A 83 29.82 32.38 -15.42
N ALA A 84 29.92 33.68 -15.76
CA ALA A 84 28.83 34.63 -15.53
C ALA A 84 27.63 34.35 -16.45
N GLU A 85 27.87 33.95 -17.70
CA GLU A 85 26.83 33.60 -18.65
C GLU A 85 26.15 32.27 -18.29
N VAL A 86 26.94 31.30 -17.84
CA VAL A 86 26.43 30.00 -17.34
C VAL A 86 25.50 30.21 -16.14
N GLN A 87 25.94 30.97 -15.13
CA GLN A 87 25.12 31.26 -13.95
C GLN A 87 23.81 31.98 -14.31
N LEU A 88 23.86 32.94 -15.25
CA LEU A 88 22.67 33.67 -15.68
C LEU A 88 21.66 32.76 -16.38
N LYS A 89 22.10 31.87 -17.26
CA LYS A 89 21.18 30.92 -17.91
C LYS A 89 20.65 29.85 -16.96
N VAL A 90 21.48 29.34 -16.05
CA VAL A 90 21.04 28.35 -15.04
C VAL A 90 20.02 28.96 -14.07
N THR A 91 20.21 30.21 -13.63
CA THR A 91 19.23 30.89 -12.76
C THR A 91 17.90 31.15 -13.46
N GLN A 92 17.93 31.55 -14.74
CA GLN A 92 16.73 31.67 -15.56
C GLN A 92 16.00 30.33 -15.73
N LEU A 93 16.73 29.26 -16.04
CA LEU A 93 16.17 27.92 -16.19
C LEU A 93 15.55 27.42 -14.87
N ARG A 94 16.24 27.63 -13.74
CA ARG A 94 15.74 27.28 -12.41
C ARG A 94 14.43 28.01 -12.11
N ALA A 95 14.35 29.31 -12.37
CA ALA A 95 13.12 30.09 -12.18
C ALA A 95 11.96 29.55 -13.04
N PHE A 96 12.22 29.29 -14.32
CA PHE A 96 11.21 28.75 -15.25
C PHE A 96 10.69 27.37 -14.81
N LEU A 97 11.59 26.43 -14.50
CA LEU A 97 11.22 25.06 -14.12
C LEU A 97 10.54 24.99 -12.75
N THR A 98 10.91 25.87 -11.81
CA THR A 98 10.22 25.94 -10.51
C THR A 98 8.81 26.51 -10.61
N GLU A 99 8.57 27.46 -11.51
CA GLU A 99 7.23 27.96 -11.83
C GLU A 99 6.37 26.91 -12.52
N GLU A 100 6.92 26.21 -13.51
CA GLU A 100 6.24 25.12 -14.23
C GLU A 100 5.87 23.98 -13.29
N ALA A 101 6.77 23.59 -12.37
CA ALA A 101 6.53 22.56 -11.38
C ALA A 101 5.56 22.98 -10.26
N GLY A 102 5.16 24.27 -10.20
CA GLY A 102 4.08 24.75 -9.35
C GLY A 102 4.44 24.94 -7.87
N PHE A 103 5.73 24.96 -7.51
CA PHE A 103 6.19 25.07 -6.12
C PHE A 103 5.85 26.42 -5.46
N ASN A 104 5.55 27.46 -6.24
CA ASN A 104 5.26 28.82 -5.73
C ASN A 104 3.83 28.99 -5.16
N LYS A 105 2.98 27.95 -5.14
CA LYS A 105 1.56 28.09 -4.80
C LYS A 105 1.16 27.67 -3.38
N GLU A 106 2.07 27.17 -2.55
CA GLU A 106 1.70 26.56 -1.26
C GLU A 106 1.65 27.52 -0.05
N GLY A 107 1.97 28.81 -0.24
CA GLY A 107 1.94 29.82 0.83
C GLY A 107 0.57 30.45 1.17
N LYS A 108 -0.55 29.97 0.61
CA LYS A 108 -1.90 30.49 0.90
C LYS A 108 -2.84 29.37 1.32
N GLN A 109 -2.69 28.86 2.54
CA GLN A 109 -3.77 28.18 3.24
C GLN A 109 -4.12 28.99 4.50
N LYS A 110 -5.38 29.44 4.54
CA LYS A 110 -6.07 29.96 5.73
C LYS A 110 -6.25 28.86 6.76
#